data_AF-A0A7C2ZH07-F1
#
_entry.id   AF-A0A7C2ZH07-F1
#
_cell.length_a   1.000
_cell.length_b   1.000
_cell.length_c   1.000
_cell.angle_alpha   90.00
_cell.angle_beta   90.00
_cell.angle_gamma   90.00
#
_symmetry.space_group_name_H-M   'P 1'
#
loop_
_entity.id
_entity.type
_entity.pdbx_description
1 polymer ?
#
loop_
_entity_poly.entity_id
_entity_poly.type
_entity_poly.pdbx_seq_one_letter_code
_entity_poly.pdbx_strand_id
1 'polypeptide(L)'
;MQAAKDSFFRALQSRLAVVNPNRTISANGITRPAIVVAENQPFPPPRLFFNTFYIHWLAAPAVRGFSSTQTPRYEQIAQIEYFVTGNPEREQPFADRGRLLAELDQELLAILFPGFTAKRDYSRTPPQALGSFLHWRWAPNFRTVIEQEGSVLRRIATVHVSFYLEPMAQ
;
A
#
# COMPACT_ATOMS: atom_id res chain seq x y z
N MET A 1 -9.65 -6.95 11.97
CA MET A 1 -8.46 -6.88 11.10
C MET A 1 -8.79 -6.20 9.76
N GLN A 2 -9.87 -6.59 9.08
CA GLN A 2 -10.24 -6.00 7.78
C GLN A 2 -10.36 -4.47 7.79
N ALA A 3 -11.05 -3.89 8.78
CA ALA A 3 -11.14 -2.43 8.92
C ALA A 3 -9.76 -1.72 8.99
N ALA A 4 -8.73 -2.38 9.53
CA ALA A 4 -7.38 -1.85 9.52
C ALA A 4 -6.77 -1.89 8.10
N LYS A 5 -6.85 -3.04 7.43
CA LYS A 5 -6.39 -3.18 6.03
C LYS A 5 -7.04 -2.12 5.12
N ASP A 6 -8.36 -1.97 5.22
CA ASP A 6 -9.12 -1.03 4.39
C ASP A 6 -8.76 0.43 4.73
N SER A 7 -8.63 0.76 6.01
CA SER A 7 -8.24 2.12 6.43
C SER A 7 -6.86 2.50 5.93
N PHE A 8 -5.89 1.57 5.99
CA PHE A 8 -4.56 1.79 5.44
C PHE A 8 -4.61 2.00 3.92
N PHE A 9 -5.26 1.09 3.19
CA PHE A 9 -5.43 1.17 1.75
C PHE A 9 -6.09 2.49 1.30
N ARG A 10 -7.20 2.88 1.95
CA ARG A 10 -7.93 4.12 1.63
C ARG A 10 -7.12 5.37 1.96
N ALA A 11 -6.35 5.36 3.03
CA ALA A 11 -5.44 6.45 3.35
C ALA A 11 -4.39 6.65 2.25
N LEU A 12 -3.75 5.56 1.79
CA LEU A 12 -2.78 5.64 0.70
C LEU A 12 -3.44 6.10 -0.61
N GLN A 13 -4.62 5.58 -0.97
CA GLN A 13 -5.35 6.03 -2.16
C GLN A 13 -5.65 7.53 -2.13
N SER A 14 -6.20 8.02 -1.02
CA SER A 14 -6.53 9.44 -0.87
C SER A 14 -5.29 10.33 -0.96
N ARG A 15 -4.17 9.89 -0.38
CA ARG A 15 -2.92 10.64 -0.41
C ARG A 15 -2.28 10.62 -1.79
N LEU A 16 -2.31 9.49 -2.49
CA LEU A 16 -1.79 9.42 -3.85
C LEU A 16 -2.55 10.35 -4.79
N ALA A 17 -3.88 10.44 -4.66
CA ALA A 17 -4.69 11.36 -5.43
C ALA A 17 -4.30 12.85 -5.22
N VAL A 18 -3.69 13.19 -4.08
CA VAL A 18 -3.17 14.53 -3.78
C VAL A 18 -1.72 14.69 -4.27
N VAL A 19 -0.87 13.70 -3.98
CA VAL A 19 0.57 13.72 -4.32
C VAL A 19 0.78 13.67 -5.83
N ASN A 20 0.06 12.80 -6.54
CA ASN A 20 0.10 12.69 -7.98
C ASN A 20 -1.29 12.31 -8.53
N PRO A 21 -2.14 13.31 -8.87
CA PRO A 21 -3.47 13.07 -9.43
C PRO A 21 -3.45 12.29 -10.76
N ASN A 22 -2.33 12.32 -11.49
CA ASN A 22 -2.18 11.62 -12.75
C ASN A 22 -1.80 10.14 -12.58
N ARG A 23 -1.38 9.73 -11.37
CA ARG A 23 -1.02 8.35 -11.05
C ARG A 23 -2.27 7.51 -10.83
N THR A 24 -2.90 7.13 -11.94
CA THR A 24 -4.16 6.39 -11.95
C THR A 24 -4.08 5.12 -12.79
N ILE A 25 -4.99 4.19 -12.51
CA ILE A 25 -5.24 3.00 -13.32
C ILE A 25 -6.72 2.94 -13.67
N SER A 26 -7.03 2.38 -14.84
CA SER A 26 -8.39 2.01 -15.22
C SER A 26 -8.60 0.53 -14.95
N ALA A 27 -9.42 0.20 -13.97
CA ALA A 27 -9.79 -1.17 -13.65
C ALA A 27 -11.32 -1.31 -13.69
N ASN A 28 -11.82 -2.29 -14.46
CA ASN A 28 -13.26 -2.54 -14.65
C ASN A 28 -14.05 -1.28 -15.07
N GLY A 29 -13.49 -0.47 -15.96
CA GLY A 29 -14.12 0.77 -16.45
C GLY A 29 -14.10 1.94 -15.46
N ILE A 30 -13.47 1.80 -14.29
CA ILE A 30 -13.36 2.86 -13.29
C ILE A 30 -11.90 3.31 -13.18
N THR A 31 -11.68 4.62 -13.34
CA THR A 31 -10.38 5.26 -13.08
C THR A 31 -10.22 5.52 -11.58
N ARG A 32 -9.12 5.02 -11.01
CA ARG A 32 -8.80 5.19 -9.59
C ARG A 32 -7.30 5.41 -9.39
N PRO A 33 -6.86 5.97 -8.25
CA PRO A 33 -5.43 6.05 -7.92
C PRO A 33 -4.74 4.69 -8.06
N ALA A 34 -3.50 4.68 -8.54
CA ALA A 34 -2.73 3.47 -8.87
C ALA A 34 -2.22 2.72 -7.62
N ILE A 35 -3.13 2.35 -6.73
CA ILE A 35 -2.89 1.49 -5.58
C ILE A 35 -3.93 0.36 -5.63
N VAL A 36 -3.45 -0.87 -5.49
CA VAL A 36 -4.25 -2.09 -5.58
C VAL A 36 -3.95 -2.97 -4.36
N VAL A 37 -4.97 -3.55 -3.74
CA VAL A 37 -4.78 -4.64 -2.78
C VAL A 37 -4.77 -5.94 -3.57
N ALA A 38 -3.65 -6.66 -3.54
CA ALA A 38 -3.46 -7.87 -4.34
C ALA A 38 -4.49 -8.97 -3.99
N GLU A 39 -4.87 -9.10 -2.71
CA GLU A 39 -5.91 -10.03 -2.25
C GLU A 39 -7.29 -9.77 -2.90
N ASN A 40 -7.54 -8.55 -3.38
CA ASN A 40 -8.80 -8.16 -4.00
C ASN A 40 -8.78 -8.29 -5.53
N GLN A 41 -7.72 -8.86 -6.11
CA GLN A 41 -7.63 -9.12 -7.55
C GLN A 41 -7.89 -10.60 -7.83
N PRO A 42 -8.57 -10.92 -8.96
CA PRO A 42 -8.68 -12.30 -9.40
C PRO A 42 -7.29 -12.89 -9.61
N PHE A 43 -7.07 -14.13 -9.17
CA PHE A 43 -5.82 -14.86 -9.40
C PHE A 43 -6.02 -15.90 -10.52
N PRO A 44 -5.14 -15.94 -11.54
CA PRO A 44 -4.06 -14.99 -11.82
C PRO A 44 -4.61 -13.62 -12.30
N PRO A 45 -3.92 -12.50 -12.02
CA PRO A 45 -4.35 -11.20 -12.51
C PRO A 45 -4.26 -11.20 -14.05
N PRO A 46 -5.32 -10.78 -14.77
CA PRO A 46 -5.33 -10.81 -16.23
C PRO A 46 -4.28 -9.89 -16.85
N ARG A 47 -3.87 -8.83 -16.13
CA ARG A 47 -2.79 -7.94 -16.53
C ARG A 47 -2.22 -7.21 -15.30
N LEU A 48 -0.90 -7.06 -15.26
CA LEU A 48 -0.25 -6.13 -14.32
C LEU A 48 -0.36 -4.70 -14.85
N PHE A 49 -0.84 -3.81 -14.01
CA PHE A 49 -0.63 -2.36 -14.17
C PHE A 49 0.79 -2.02 -13.74
N PHE A 50 1.60 -1.49 -14.67
CA PHE A 50 2.91 -0.92 -14.36
C PHE A 50 2.76 0.42 -13.64
N ASN A 51 3.81 0.85 -12.94
CA ASN A 51 3.83 2.09 -12.16
C ASN A 51 2.67 2.17 -11.16
N THR A 52 2.31 1.03 -10.56
CA THR A 52 1.18 0.85 -9.65
C THR A 52 1.67 0.17 -8.38
N PHE A 53 1.19 0.63 -7.22
CA PHE A 53 1.54 0.06 -5.92
C PHE A 53 0.58 -1.08 -5.55
N TYR A 54 1.11 -2.30 -5.47
CA TYR A 54 0.40 -3.49 -5.04
C TYR A 54 0.64 -3.76 -3.56
N ILE A 55 -0.41 -3.79 -2.76
CA ILE A 55 -0.35 -4.11 -1.34
C ILE A 55 -0.64 -5.60 -1.17
N HIS A 56 0.34 -6.32 -0.64
CA HIS A 56 0.24 -7.70 -0.19
C HIS A 56 0.29 -7.70 1.34
N TRP A 57 -0.70 -8.31 1.98
CA TRP A 57 -0.67 -8.48 3.42
C TRP A 57 0.03 -9.78 3.75
N LEU A 58 1.15 -9.70 4.45
CA LEU A 58 1.85 -10.88 4.94
C LEU A 58 1.27 -11.30 6.30
N ALA A 59 1.39 -12.59 6.61
CA ALA A 59 1.07 -13.09 7.93
C ALA A 59 1.97 -12.40 8.96
N ALA A 60 1.39 -11.88 10.04
CA ALA A 60 2.13 -11.21 11.10
C ALA A 60 1.76 -11.83 12.46
N PRO A 61 2.75 -12.06 13.35
CA PRO A 61 2.50 -12.55 14.69
C PRO A 61 1.86 -11.47 15.58
N ALA A 62 1.06 -11.89 16.57
CA ALA A 62 0.57 -10.97 17.60
C ALA A 62 1.74 -10.37 18.39
N VAL A 63 1.82 -9.05 18.48
CA VAL A 63 2.84 -8.35 19.26
C VAL A 63 2.40 -8.34 20.72
N ARG A 64 3.31 -8.66 21.66
CA ARG A 64 3.00 -8.58 23.10
C ARG A 64 2.65 -7.12 23.45
N GLY A 65 1.49 -6.92 24.06
CA GLY A 65 1.11 -5.61 24.60
C GLY A 65 2.12 -5.13 25.64
N PHE A 66 2.34 -3.82 25.71
CA PHE A 66 3.11 -3.21 26.81
C PHE A 66 2.38 -3.50 28.13
N SER A 67 3.10 -3.96 29.16
CA SER A 67 2.53 -4.43 30.43
C SER A 67 1.80 -3.35 31.25
N SER A 68 1.88 -2.07 30.85
CA SER A 68 1.21 -0.96 31.53
C SER A 68 -0.19 -0.64 30.99
N THR A 69 -0.59 -1.16 29.82
CA THR A 69 -1.92 -0.95 29.25
C THR A 69 -2.51 -2.29 28.82
N GLN A 70 -3.58 -2.75 29.48
CA GLN A 70 -4.21 -4.07 29.28
C GLN A 70 -4.80 -4.35 27.87
N THR A 71 -4.60 -3.48 26.88
CA THR A 71 -5.14 -3.66 25.52
C THR A 71 -4.07 -4.25 24.59
N PRO A 72 -4.26 -5.45 24.03
CA PRO A 72 -3.33 -6.03 23.07
C PRO A 72 -3.24 -5.18 21.80
N ARG A 73 -2.02 -4.81 21.40
CA ARG A 73 -1.72 -4.14 20.14
C ARG A 73 -1.32 -5.19 19.11
N TYR A 74 -1.92 -5.12 17.94
CA TYR A 74 -1.65 -6.03 16.83
C TYR A 74 -0.79 -5.33 15.79
N GLU A 75 0.02 -6.12 15.10
CA GLU A 75 0.81 -5.67 13.97
C GLU A 75 0.48 -6.52 12.75
N GLN A 76 0.49 -5.88 11.59
CA GLN A 76 0.35 -6.52 10.31
C GLN A 76 1.39 -5.97 9.34
N ILE A 77 1.97 -6.84 8.52
CA ILE A 77 2.99 -6.44 7.57
C ILE A 77 2.34 -6.21 6.21
N ALA A 78 2.45 -4.99 5.69
CA ALA A 78 2.09 -4.63 4.33
C ALA A 78 3.37 -4.65 3.47
N GLN A 79 3.46 -5.59 2.54
CA GLN A 79 4.44 -5.58 1.48
C GLN A 79 3.86 -4.80 0.29
N ILE A 80 4.51 -3.70 -0.07
CA ILE A 80 4.14 -2.85 -1.21
C ILE A 80 5.08 -3.16 -2.36
N GLU A 81 4.54 -3.55 -3.50
CA GLU A 81 5.29 -3.98 -4.66
C GLU A 81 4.92 -3.14 -5.88
N TYR A 82 5.90 -2.78 -6.71
CA TYR A 82 5.67 -2.00 -7.93
C TYR A 82 6.71 -2.32 -9.00
N PHE A 83 6.28 -2.17 -10.25
CA PHE A 83 7.00 -2.60 -11.44
C PHE A 83 7.17 -1.45 -12.43
N VAL A 84 8.33 -1.37 -13.06
CA VAL A 84 8.69 -0.35 -14.06
C VAL A 84 9.30 -1.01 -15.29
N THR A 85 8.71 -0.79 -16.46
CA THR A 85 9.24 -1.27 -17.76
C THR A 85 10.10 -0.24 -18.50
N GLY A 86 10.02 1.04 -18.09
CA GLY A 86 10.53 2.18 -18.86
C GLY A 86 9.48 2.71 -19.83
N ASN A 87 9.75 3.87 -20.46
CA ASN A 87 8.84 4.46 -21.43
C ASN A 87 9.09 3.87 -22.85
N PRO A 88 8.14 3.09 -23.41
CA PRO A 88 8.31 2.48 -24.73
C PRO A 88 8.36 3.51 -25.88
N GLU A 89 7.90 4.74 -25.67
CA GLU A 89 7.84 5.79 -26.70
C GLU A 89 9.16 6.55 -26.85
N ARG A 90 10.17 6.26 -26.02
CA ARG A 90 11.49 6.89 -26.11
C ARG A 90 12.43 6.12 -27.03
N GLU A 91 13.34 6.84 -27.70
CA GLU A 91 14.42 6.27 -28.53
C GLU A 91 15.26 5.22 -27.79
N GLN A 92 15.41 5.39 -26.47
CA GLN A 92 15.99 4.39 -25.57
C GLN A 92 14.94 3.99 -24.51
N PRO A 93 14.11 2.97 -24.78
CA PRO A 93 12.93 2.66 -23.96
C PRO A 93 13.26 2.18 -22.54
N PHE A 94 14.53 1.88 -22.28
CA PHE A 94 15.02 1.36 -21.00
C PHE A 94 15.86 2.36 -20.19
N ALA A 95 16.16 3.53 -20.75
CA ALA A 95 17.09 4.51 -20.15
C ALA A 95 16.49 5.26 -18.96
N ASP A 96 15.17 5.36 -18.86
CA ASP A 96 14.47 6.14 -17.84
C ASP A 96 13.94 5.31 -16.66
N ARG A 97 14.11 3.99 -16.70
CA ARG A 97 13.63 3.05 -15.67
C ARG A 97 14.09 3.44 -14.26
N GLY A 98 15.36 3.82 -14.12
CA GLY A 98 15.90 4.25 -12.83
C GLY A 98 15.28 5.56 -12.32
N ARG A 99 14.93 6.47 -13.23
CA ARG A 99 14.26 7.73 -12.88
C ARG A 99 12.81 7.48 -12.48
N LEU A 100 12.07 6.70 -13.27
CA LEU A 100 10.70 6.30 -12.95
C LEU A 100 10.62 5.54 -11.62
N LEU A 101 11.62 4.68 -11.33
CA LEU A 101 11.69 3.99 -10.06
C LEU A 101 11.89 4.97 -8.89
N ALA A 102 12.79 5.93 -9.04
CA ALA A 102 13.03 6.96 -8.03
C ALA A 102 11.80 7.87 -7.81
N GLU A 103 11.06 8.21 -8.88
CA GLU A 103 9.79 8.93 -8.78
C GLU A 103 8.75 8.14 -7.98
N LEU A 104 8.60 6.83 -8.24
CA LEU A 104 7.72 5.96 -7.47
C LEU A 104 8.17 5.81 -6.01
N ASP A 105 9.48 5.75 -5.74
CA ASP A 105 10.01 5.73 -4.37
C ASP A 105 9.64 7.02 -3.62
N GLN A 106 9.74 8.18 -4.28
CA GLN A 106 9.34 9.48 -3.71
C GLN A 106 7.83 9.57 -3.46
N GLU A 107 7.02 9.14 -4.43
CA GLU A 107 5.56 9.07 -4.27
C GLU A 107 5.18 8.15 -3.10
N LEU A 108 5.84 7.00 -2.98
CA LEU A 108 5.57 6.06 -1.90
C LEU A 108 5.89 6.67 -0.52
N LEU A 109 7.05 7.32 -0.39
CA LEU A 109 7.42 8.03 0.83
C LEU A 109 6.41 9.12 1.19
N ALA A 110 5.96 9.88 0.18
CA ALA A 110 4.99 10.95 0.37
C ALA A 110 3.62 10.42 0.84
N ILE A 111 3.11 9.33 0.27
CA ILE A 111 1.81 8.77 0.68
C ILE A 111 1.87 8.02 2.02
N LEU A 112 3.04 7.50 2.41
CA LEU A 112 3.25 6.90 3.73
C LEU A 112 3.32 7.94 4.85
N PHE A 113 3.57 9.21 4.52
CA PHE A 113 3.50 10.33 5.47
C PHE A 113 2.10 10.98 5.45
N PRO A 114 1.51 11.30 6.62
CA PRO A 114 1.96 10.96 7.97
C PRO A 114 1.75 9.46 8.28
N GLY A 115 2.56 8.92 9.18
CA GLY A 115 2.56 7.49 9.57
C GLY A 115 1.36 7.03 10.42
N PHE A 116 0.19 7.61 10.22
CA PHE A 116 -1.04 7.21 10.92
C PHE A 116 -2.30 7.54 10.11
N THR A 117 -3.41 6.87 10.41
CA THR A 117 -4.75 7.23 9.92
C THR A 117 -5.83 6.78 10.88
N ALA A 118 -6.98 7.44 10.88
CA ALA A 118 -8.14 7.01 11.67
C ALA A 118 -8.68 5.68 11.13
N LYS A 119 -8.96 4.74 12.02
CA LYS A 119 -9.57 3.46 11.69
C LYS A 119 -11.06 3.65 11.44
N ARG A 120 -11.53 3.19 10.28
CA ARG A 120 -12.93 3.26 9.86
C ARG A 120 -13.41 1.91 9.36
N ASP A 121 -14.68 1.62 9.60
CA ASP A 121 -15.38 0.49 9.01
C ASP A 121 -15.98 0.91 7.66
N TYR A 122 -15.53 0.25 6.59
CA TYR A 122 -15.98 0.50 5.22
C TYR A 122 -17.06 -0.50 4.76
N SER A 123 -17.54 -1.39 5.65
CA SER A 123 -18.70 -2.25 5.35
C SER A 123 -20.03 -1.48 5.36
N ARG A 124 -20.04 -0.29 5.97
CA ARG A 124 -21.20 0.60 6.08
C ARG A 124 -21.02 1.83 5.17
N THR A 125 -22.14 2.36 4.67
CA THR A 125 -22.18 3.62 3.91
C THR A 125 -23.09 4.62 4.63
N PRO A 126 -22.56 5.75 5.15
CA PRO A 126 -21.15 6.18 5.12
C PRO A 126 -20.22 5.35 6.04
N PRO A 127 -18.89 5.36 5.81
CA PRO A 127 -17.95 4.64 6.66
C PRO A 127 -17.99 5.10 8.12
N GLN A 128 -18.06 4.15 9.05
CA GLN A 128 -18.18 4.44 10.49
C GLN A 128 -16.80 4.62 11.13
N ALA A 129 -16.61 5.67 11.92
CA ALA A 129 -15.39 5.84 12.71
C ALA A 129 -15.40 4.87 13.89
N LEU A 130 -14.27 4.18 14.10
CA LEU A 130 -14.13 3.16 15.13
C LEU A 130 -13.36 3.65 16.37
N GLY A 131 -13.12 4.96 16.47
CA GLY A 131 -12.50 5.59 17.64
C GLY A 131 -11.03 5.25 17.89
N SER A 132 -10.37 4.51 17.00
CA SER A 132 -8.96 4.13 17.10
C SER A 132 -8.17 4.53 15.86
N PHE A 133 -6.83 4.47 15.95
CA PHE A 133 -5.92 4.83 14.87
C PHE A 133 -5.06 3.64 14.46
N LEU A 134 -4.66 3.64 13.19
CA LEU A 134 -3.55 2.85 12.69
C LEU A 134 -2.27 3.67 12.76
N HIS A 135 -1.15 3.00 13.01
CA HIS A 135 0.18 3.62 13.02
C HIS A 135 1.16 2.78 12.21
N TRP A 136 2.06 3.42 11.48
CA TRP A 136 3.18 2.80 10.78
C TRP A 136 4.38 3.74 10.72
N ARG A 137 5.56 3.19 10.45
CA ARG A 137 6.73 4.03 10.15
C ARG A 137 6.59 4.58 8.74
N TRP A 138 6.80 5.88 8.58
CA TRP A 138 6.75 6.56 7.28
C TRP A 138 7.92 6.16 6.36
N ALA A 139 9.04 5.70 6.92
CA ALA A 139 10.16 5.14 6.18
C ALA A 139 10.00 3.61 6.07
N PRO A 140 9.63 3.07 4.89
CA PRO A 140 9.55 1.63 4.67
C PRO A 140 10.95 1.02 4.48
N ASN A 141 11.05 -0.31 4.60
CA ASN A 141 12.25 -1.02 4.22
C ASN A 141 12.20 -1.35 2.72
N PHE A 142 13.04 -0.69 1.91
CA PHE A 142 13.12 -0.91 0.47
C PHE A 142 14.08 -2.06 0.12
N ARG A 143 13.62 -2.94 -0.76
CA ARG A 143 14.41 -3.99 -1.40
C ARG A 143 14.16 -3.95 -2.90
N THR A 144 15.22 -3.75 -3.70
CA THR A 144 15.13 -3.90 -5.16
C THR A 144 15.29 -5.36 -5.52
N VAL A 145 14.43 -5.83 -6.43
CA VAL A 145 14.59 -7.13 -7.08
C VAL A 145 14.71 -6.86 -8.57
N ILE A 146 15.86 -7.21 -9.14
CA ILE A 146 16.03 -7.23 -10.59
C ILE A 146 15.65 -8.64 -11.01
N GLU A 147 14.47 -8.80 -11.59
CA GLU A 147 14.11 -10.09 -12.17
C GLU A 147 15.00 -10.35 -13.38
N GLN A 148 15.65 -11.52 -13.40
CA GLN A 148 16.69 -11.87 -14.38
C GLN A 148 16.12 -12.18 -15.78
N GLU A 149 14.81 -12.26 -15.94
CA GLU A 149 14.14 -12.35 -17.24
C GLU A 149 13.56 -10.98 -17.66
N GLY A 150 14.38 -10.18 -18.35
CA GLY A 150 13.90 -9.09 -19.20
C GLY A 150 14.12 -7.66 -18.70
N SER A 151 13.22 -6.77 -19.14
CA SER A 151 13.37 -5.30 -19.10
C SER A 151 12.67 -4.61 -17.91
N VAL A 152 12.11 -5.37 -16.96
CA VAL A 152 11.31 -4.84 -15.85
C VAL A 152 12.15 -4.67 -14.59
N LEU A 153 12.07 -3.49 -13.97
CA LEU A 153 12.56 -3.25 -12.61
C LEU A 153 11.42 -3.44 -11.61
N ARG A 154 11.68 -4.19 -10.55
CA ARG A 154 10.74 -4.44 -9.46
C ARG A 154 11.30 -3.90 -8.15
N ARG A 155 10.47 -3.21 -7.37
CA ARG A 155 10.80 -2.78 -6.01
C ARG A 155 9.75 -3.29 -5.04
N ILE A 156 10.24 -3.74 -3.90
CA ILE A 156 9.45 -4.19 -2.77
C ILE A 156 9.75 -3.26 -1.59
N ALA A 157 8.71 -2.78 -0.92
CA ALA A 157 8.80 -1.95 0.27
C ALA A 157 7.96 -2.56 1.39
N THR A 158 8.54 -2.79 2.56
CA THR A 158 7.83 -3.41 3.69
C THR A 158 7.45 -2.36 4.73
N VAL A 159 6.18 -2.36 5.14
CA VAL A 159 5.60 -1.44 6.13
C VAL A 159 4.94 -2.24 7.26
N HIS A 160 5.32 -1.94 8.50
CA HIS A 160 4.68 -2.51 9.68
C HIS A 160 3.52 -1.62 10.11
N VAL A 161 2.30 -2.15 10.03
CA VAL A 161 1.05 -1.46 10.35
C VAL A 161 0.54 -1.98 11.68
N SER A 162 0.54 -1.11 12.69
CA SER A 162 0.03 -1.40 14.02
C SER A 162 -1.37 -0.87 14.23
N PHE A 163 -2.19 -1.60 14.98
CA PHE A 163 -3.55 -1.18 15.36
C PHE A 163 -4.04 -1.85 16.64
N TYR A 164 -5.09 -1.29 17.23
CA TYR A 164 -5.81 -1.92 18.33
C TYR A 164 -7.03 -2.69 17.80
N LEU A 165 -7.29 -3.85 18.40
CA LEU A 165 -8.60 -4.49 18.26
C LEU A 165 -9.62 -3.73 19.09
N GLU A 166 -10.85 -3.76 18.62
CA GLU A 166 -11.93 -3.06 19.28
C GLU A 166 -12.47 -3.97 20.37
N PRO A 167 -12.84 -3.41 21.53
CA PRO A 167 -13.58 -4.19 22.50
C PRO A 167 -14.84 -4.71 21.80
N MET A 168 -15.05 -6.02 21.83
CA MET A 168 -16.36 -6.55 21.44
C MET A 168 -17.34 -5.92 22.41
N ALA A 169 -18.24 -5.07 21.90
CA ALA A 169 -19.33 -4.55 22.71
C ALA A 169 -20.08 -5.77 23.26
N GLN A 170 -20.08 -5.92 24.58
CA GLN A 170 -20.94 -6.86 25.30
C GLN A 170 -22.38 -6.36 25.28
#